data_AF-A0A0C2D5J1-F1
#
_entry.id   AF-A0A0C2D5J1-F1
#
_cell.length_a   1.000
_cell.length_b   1.000
_cell.length_c   1.000
_cell.angle_alpha   90.00
_cell.angle_beta   90.00
_cell.angle_gamma   90.00
#
_symmetry.space_group_name_H-M   'P 1'
#
loop_
_entity.id
_entity.type
_entity.pdbx_description
1 polymer ?
#
loop_
_entity_poly.entity_id
_entity_poly.type
_entity_poly.pdbx_seq_one_letter_code
_entity_poly.pdbx_strand_id
1 'polypeptide(L)' 'MPEFIRVDDSRPVCKHLRTKALHAYGAQTHDAFHTSRSSSYQCLKTCFVTGPDRQLCVPEACQPGRGCFEPR' A
#
# COMPACT_ATOMS: atom_id res chain seq x y z
N MET A 1 16.24 3.66 9.49
CA MET A 1 15.70 2.38 8.96
C MET A 1 16.88 1.58 8.44
N PRO A 2 17.00 0.27 8.72
CA PRO A 2 18.10 -0.57 8.22
C PRO A 2 18.16 -0.53 6.68
N GLU A 3 19.35 -0.51 6.09
CA GLU A 3 19.57 -0.31 4.64
C GLU A 3 19.00 -1.43 3.73
N PHE A 4 18.52 -2.53 4.31
CA PHE A 4 18.10 -3.73 3.57
C PHE A 4 16.69 -3.63 2.97
N ILE A 5 15.88 -2.65 3.39
CA ILE A 5 14.53 -2.43 2.84
C ILE A 5 14.59 -1.25 1.87
N ARG A 6 15.25 -1.45 0.72
CA ARG A 6 15.13 -0.52 -0.41
C ARG A 6 13.79 -0.75 -1.09
N VAL A 7 12.86 0.18 -0.90
CA VAL A 7 11.59 0.23 -1.63
C VAL A 7 11.82 1.00 -2.92
N ASP A 8 11.43 0.37 -4.03
CA ASP A 8 11.51 0.96 -5.36
C ASP A 8 10.32 1.92 -5.53
N ASP A 9 10.58 3.21 -5.31
CA ASP A 9 9.58 4.28 -5.43
C ASP A 9 9.25 4.65 -6.89
N SER A 10 9.91 4.03 -7.87
CA SER A 10 9.69 4.33 -9.29
C SER A 10 8.37 3.76 -9.84
N ARG A 11 7.76 2.81 -9.12
CA ARG A 11 6.52 2.14 -9.58
C ARG A 11 5.28 2.89 -9.11
N PRO A 12 4.32 3.17 -10.00
CA PRO A 12 3.08 3.82 -9.62
C PRO A 12 2.23 2.89 -8.75
N VAL A 13 1.85 3.37 -7.56
CA VAL A 13 1.01 2.65 -6.59
C VAL A 13 -0.39 3.26 -6.58
N CYS A 14 -1.42 2.43 -6.41
CA CYS A 14 -2.79 2.92 -6.30
C CYS A 14 -2.97 3.83 -5.07
N LYS A 15 -3.56 5.01 -5.22
CA LYS A 15 -3.81 5.96 -4.12
C LYS A 15 -4.69 5.40 -3.01
N HIS A 16 -5.48 4.36 -3.29
CA HIS A 16 -6.36 3.67 -2.35
C HIS A 16 -5.70 2.51 -1.61
N LEU A 17 -4.47 2.12 -1.98
CA LEU A 17 -3.74 1.06 -1.30
C LEU A 17 -3.15 1.60 0.00
N ARG A 18 -3.42 0.94 1.13
CA ARG A 18 -2.89 1.30 2.46
C ARG A 18 -2.45 0.09 3.24
N THR A 19 -1.47 0.30 4.10
CA THR A 19 -1.02 -0.63 5.14
C THR A 19 -1.52 -0.16 6.50
N LYS A 20 -1.84 -1.09 7.41
CA LYS A 20 -2.09 -0.74 8.81
C LYS A 20 -0.74 -0.53 9.52
N ALA A 21 -0.59 0.59 10.22
CA ALA A 21 0.58 0.87 11.04
C ALA A 21 0.15 1.43 12.40
N LEU A 22 0.99 1.25 13.41
CA LEU A 22 0.81 1.91 14.71
C LEU A 22 1.19 3.40 14.54
N HIS A 23 0.30 4.30 14.95
CA HIS A 23 0.61 5.72 15.08
C HIS A 23 0.92 6.04 16.54
N ALA A 24 2.05 6.68 16.79
CA ALA A 24 2.40 7.21 18.10
C ALA A 24 2.13 8.72 18.11
N TYR A 25 1.38 9.19 19.11
CA TYR A 25 1.06 10.60 19.25
C TYR A 25 2.32 11.46 19.32
N GLY A 26 2.34 12.56 18.58
CA GLY A 26 3.50 13.46 18.50
C GLY A 26 4.62 12.99 17.56
N ALA A 27 4.49 11.81 16.93
CA ALA A 27 5.42 11.30 15.93
C ALA A 27 4.80 11.28 14.54
N GLN A 28 5.63 11.46 13.51
CA GLN A 28 5.20 11.20 12.14
C GLN A 28 5.12 9.68 11.91
N THR A 29 3.97 9.22 11.42
CA THR A 29 3.86 7.84 10.94
C THR A 29 4.34 7.79 9.50
N HIS A 30 5.45 7.11 9.29
CA HIS A 30 5.92 6.79 7.95
C HIS A 30 4.89 5.91 7.24
N ASP A 31 4.70 6.18 5.96
CA ASP A 31 3.88 5.32 5.12
C ASP A 31 4.54 3.94 5.01
N ALA A 32 3.86 2.94 5.55
CA ALA A 32 4.41 1.60 5.66
C ALA A 32 4.57 0.88 4.31
N PHE A 33 4.04 1.45 3.22
CA PHE A 33 4.45 1.08 1.88
C PHE A 33 5.99 1.16 1.71
N HIS A 34 6.61 2.22 2.24
CA HIS A 34 8.07 2.42 2.14
C HIS A 34 8.86 1.66 3.19
N THR A 35 8.21 1.08 4.21
CA THR A 35 8.91 0.45 5.34
C THR A 35 8.81 -1.07 5.37
N SER A 36 7.83 -1.69 4.67
CA SER A 36 7.71 -3.15 4.62
C SER A 36 6.81 -3.65 3.48
N ARG A 37 7.38 -4.43 2.55
CA ARG A 37 6.67 -5.11 1.45
C ARG A 37 5.84 -6.31 1.89
N SER A 38 6.14 -6.91 3.05
CA SER A 38 5.37 -8.03 3.61
C SER A 38 4.23 -7.58 4.52
N SER A 39 3.93 -6.28 4.54
CA SER A 39 2.83 -5.75 5.34
C SER A 39 1.47 -6.23 4.82
N SER A 40 0.49 -6.30 5.71
CA SER A 40 -0.90 -6.47 5.29
C SER A 40 -1.40 -5.18 4.64
N TYR A 41 -1.82 -5.30 3.39
CA TYR A 41 -2.39 -4.23 2.58
C TYR A 41 -3.92 -4.34 2.49
N GLN A 42 -4.57 -3.21 2.33
CA GLN A 42 -6.02 -3.08 2.26
C GLN A 42 -6.38 -1.93 1.32
N CYS A 43 -7.56 -2.04 0.69
CA CYS A 43 -8.09 -1.00 -0.19
C CYS A 43 -9.02 -0.08 0.60
N LEU A 44 -8.81 1.24 0.50
CA LEU A 44 -9.65 2.23 1.16
C LEU A 44 -11.09 2.27 0.61
N LYS A 45 -11.35 1.79 -0.61
CA LYS A 45 -12.71 1.72 -1.15
C LYS A 45 -13.56 0.64 -0.49
N THR A 46 -12.94 -0.46 -0.09
CA THR A 46 -13.63 -1.64 0.48
C THR A 46 -13.34 -1.83 1.96
N CYS A 47 -12.37 -1.12 2.51
CA CYS A 47 -11.84 -1.31 3.87
C CYS A 47 -11.46 -2.77 4.15
N PHE A 48 -10.97 -3.48 3.12
CA PHE A 48 -10.68 -4.91 3.20
C PHE A 48 -9.44 -5.30 2.37
N VAL A 49 -8.95 -6.52 2.57
CA VAL A 49 -7.77 -7.08 1.88
C VAL A 49 -8.04 -7.39 0.40
N THR A 50 -9.30 -7.42 -0.02
CA THR A 50 -9.71 -7.53 -1.42
C THR A 50 -10.34 -6.25 -1.91
N GLY A 51 -10.08 -5.92 -3.17
CA GLY A 51 -10.60 -4.75 -3.85
C GLY A 51 -12.04 -4.93 -4.32
N PRO A 52 -12.61 -3.91 -4.99
CA PRO A 52 -13.97 -3.96 -5.53
C PRO A 52 -14.13 -5.02 -6.64
N ASP A 53 -13.03 -5.41 -7.28
CA ASP A 53 -12.95 -6.50 -8.26
C ASP A 53 -12.74 -7.88 -7.62
N ARG A 54 -12.83 -7.98 -6.28
CA ARG A 54 -12.61 -9.19 -5.48
C ARG A 54 -11.20 -9.78 -5.58
N GLN A 55 -10.23 -9.03 -6.11
CA GLN A 55 -8.82 -9.44 -6.18
C GLN A 55 -8.03 -8.88 -4.98
N LEU A 56 -6.93 -9.55 -4.63
CA LEU A 56 -6.05 -9.13 -3.54
C LEU A 56 -5.52 -7.70 -3.75
N CYS A 57 -5.41 -6.97 -2.65
CA CYS A 57 -4.87 -5.61 -2.63
C CYS A 57 -3.40 -5.67 -2.23
N VAL A 58 -2.50 -5.90 -3.18
CA VAL A 58 -1.03 -5.91 -2.93
C VAL A 58 -0.30 -5.03 -3.95
N PRO A 59 0.86 -4.44 -3.62
CA PRO A 59 1.62 -3.58 -4.54
C PRO A 59 1.86 -4.17 -5.93
N GLU A 60 2.06 -5.49 -6.00
CA GLU A 60 2.34 -6.24 -7.23
C GLU A 60 1.11 -6.31 -8.16
N ALA A 61 -0.10 -6.22 -7.59
CA ALA A 61 -1.36 -6.34 -8.33
C ALA A 61 -2.11 -5.00 -8.46
N CYS A 62 -1.92 -4.08 -7.53
CA CYS A 62 -2.53 -2.74 -7.50
C CYS A 62 -1.79 -1.75 -8.40
N GLN A 63 -1.69 -2.06 -9.70
CA GLN A 63 -0.87 -1.35 -10.70
C GLN A 63 -1.71 -0.90 -11.91
N PRO A 64 -1.14 -0.05 -12.80
CA PRO A 64 -1.77 0.28 -14.07
C PRO A 64 -2.21 -0.98 -14.83
N GLY A 65 -3.44 -0.99 -15.33
CA GLY A 65 -4.07 -2.15 -15.98
C GLY A 65 -5.12 -2.84 -15.11
N ARG A 66 -5.08 -2.68 -13.78
CA ARG A 66 -6.20 -3.09 -12.92
C ARG A 66 -7.35 -2.09 -13.08
N GLY A 67 -8.57 -2.58 -13.32
CA GLY A 67 -9.70 -1.72 -13.70
C GLY A 67 -10.11 -0.65 -12.68
N CYS A 68 -9.79 -0.83 -11.40
CA CYS A 68 -10.06 0.14 -10.33
C CYS A 68 -8.83 0.95 -9.90
N PHE A 69 -7.71 0.83 -10.61
CA PHE A 69 -6.47 1.53 -10.31
C PHE A 69 -6.62 3.04 -10.45
N GLU A 70 -6.14 3.78 -9.45
CA GLU A 70 -6.05 5.24 -9.50
C GLU A 70 -4.65 5.67 -9.05
N PRO A 71 -3.87 6.40 -9.87
CA PRO A 71 -2.51 6.79 -9.53
C PRO A 71 -2.50 7.72 -8.32
N ARG A 72 -1.43 7.61 -7.52
CA ARG A 72 -1.14 8.46 -6.36
C ARG A 72 -0.48 9.77 -6.77
#